data_AF-A0A947NVL5-F1
#
_entry.id   AF-A0A947NVL5-F1
#
_cell.length_a   1.000
_cell.length_b   1.000
_cell.length_c   1.000
_cell.angle_alpha   90.00
_cell.angle_beta   90.00
_cell.angle_gamma   90.00
#
_symmetry.space_group_name_H-M   'P 1'
#
loop_
_entity.id
_entity.type
_entity.pdbx_description
1 polymer ?
#
loop_
_entity_poly.entity_id
_entity_poly.type
_entity_poly.pdbx_seq_one_letter_code
_entity_poly.pdbx_strand_id
1 'polypeptide(L)'
;MQCQECQKTFTITNQDEEFFKKIKIPIPRQCPDCRQQRRLAWRNERFLYKRNCDFCNKEMISLYSADSKYKIYCKDCWWSDKLDALEYGIDFNLKEDFFNQFNNLLLKVPRLGFIVSHGENSDYCTYSVYYKNSYLCISGVVGENILYSYWVNDSTDCCDCATSYKLEKCYECLDCNNLFHSLFCKDCENSSYLNFCTDCLGCNNCIGCIGLRHKDNYIFNKPVKKDEYHKYLIK
;
A
#
# COMPACT_ATOMS: atom_id res chain seq x y z
N MET A 1 7.40 1.35 32.41
CA MET A 1 6.00 0.87 32.54
C MET A 1 5.88 -0.55 31.98
N GLN A 2 4.87 -1.32 32.37
CA GLN A 2 4.61 -2.66 31.83
C GLN A 2 3.37 -2.65 30.95
N CYS A 3 3.44 -3.26 29.77
CA CYS A 3 2.32 -3.33 28.83
C CYS A 3 1.24 -4.30 29.35
N GLN A 4 -0.01 -3.85 29.41
CA GLN A 4 -1.12 -4.72 29.87
C GLN A 4 -1.41 -5.91 28.95
N GLU A 5 -1.02 -5.82 27.67
CA GLU A 5 -1.29 -6.86 26.67
C GLU A 5 -0.17 -7.90 26.63
N CYS A 6 1.04 -7.49 26.22
CA CYS A 6 2.16 -8.40 26.01
C CYS A 6 3.12 -8.52 27.20
N GLN A 7 2.84 -7.82 28.31
CA GLN A 7 3.66 -7.79 29.53
C GLN A 7 5.09 -7.26 29.34
N LYS A 8 5.48 -6.82 28.13
CA LYS A 8 6.78 -6.20 27.87
C LYS A 8 6.90 -4.84 28.55
N THR A 9 8.10 -4.50 28.98
CA THR A 9 8.41 -3.18 29.51
C THR A 9 8.53 -2.17 28.37
N PHE A 10 8.04 -0.95 28.61
CA PHE A 10 8.20 0.19 27.70
C PHE A 10 8.34 1.49 28.48
N THR A 11 8.97 2.48 27.86
CA THR A 11 9.28 3.78 28.46
C THR A 11 8.32 4.84 27.91
N ILE A 12 7.89 5.74 28.80
CA ILE A 12 7.23 6.99 28.46
C ILE A 12 8.19 8.08 28.93
N THR A 13 8.60 8.96 28.02
CA THR A 13 9.53 10.04 28.33
C THR A 13 8.79 11.25 28.91
N ASN A 14 9.52 12.17 29.54
CA ASN A 14 8.92 13.42 30.04
C ASN A 14 8.26 14.23 28.90
N GLN A 15 8.84 14.20 27.70
CA GLN A 15 8.27 14.85 26.51
C GLN A 15 6.94 14.20 26.10
N ASP A 16 6.83 12.87 26.16
CA ASP A 16 5.58 12.16 25.90
C ASP A 16 4.50 12.56 26.93
N GLU A 17 4.85 12.67 28.21
CA GLU A 17 3.91 13.07 29.26
C GLU A 17 3.39 14.51 29.08
N GLU A 18 4.30 15.45 28.77
CA GLU A 18 3.93 16.83 28.46
C GLU A 18 3.01 16.90 27.23
N PHE A 19 3.30 16.11 26.20
CA PHE A 19 2.47 16.01 25.02
C PHE A 19 1.08 15.47 25.36
N PHE A 20 0.97 14.36 26.10
CA PHE A 20 -0.33 13.79 26.50
C PHE A 20 -1.16 14.75 27.35
N LYS A 21 -0.53 15.48 28.28
CA LYS A 21 -1.18 16.54 29.06
C LYS A 21 -1.69 17.67 28.17
N LYS A 22 -0.89 18.13 27.21
CA LYS A 22 -1.25 19.20 26.26
C LYS A 22 -2.50 18.86 25.45
N ILE A 23 -2.60 17.63 24.95
CA ILE A 23 -3.76 17.16 24.15
C ILE A 23 -4.88 16.53 24.99
N LYS A 24 -4.76 16.56 26.33
CA LYS A 24 -5.76 16.07 27.29
C LYS A 24 -6.14 14.58 27.10
N ILE A 25 -5.17 13.72 26.84
CA ILE A 25 -5.39 12.26 26.76
C ILE A 25 -4.62 11.52 27.86
N PRO A 26 -5.10 10.34 28.30
CA PRO A 26 -4.40 9.54 29.31
C PRO A 26 -3.12 8.91 28.76
N ILE A 27 -2.16 8.67 29.65
CA ILE A 27 -0.94 7.91 29.35
C ILE A 27 -1.32 6.49 28.90
N PRO A 28 -0.73 5.97 27.81
CA PRO A 28 -1.08 4.66 27.28
C PRO A 28 -0.73 3.53 28.25
N ARG A 29 -1.64 2.56 28.37
CA ARG A 29 -1.43 1.31 29.14
C ARG A 29 -0.81 0.17 28.32
N GLN A 30 -0.71 0.38 27.00
CA GLN A 30 -0.17 -0.58 26.03
C GLN A 30 1.11 0.00 25.41
N CYS A 31 2.10 -0.86 25.14
CA CYS A 31 3.32 -0.45 24.45
C CYS A 31 3.03 0.03 23.01
N PRO A 32 3.98 0.75 22.37
CA PRO A 32 3.82 1.22 21.00
C PRO A 32 3.37 0.15 20.00
N ASP A 33 3.98 -1.04 20.06
CA ASP A 33 3.69 -2.16 19.15
C ASP A 33 2.27 -2.69 19.30
N CYS A 34 1.81 -2.96 20.54
CA CYS A 34 0.44 -3.40 20.78
C CYS A 34 -0.59 -2.34 20.36
N ARG A 35 -0.28 -1.04 20.55
CA ARG A 35 -1.12 0.04 20.04
C ARG A 35 -1.15 0.07 18.51
N GLN A 36 -0.01 -0.21 17.86
CA GLN A 36 0.06 -0.30 16.41
C GLN A 36 -0.75 -1.49 15.88
N GLN A 37 -0.59 -2.67 16.47
CA GLN A 37 -1.40 -3.86 16.16
C GLN A 37 -2.88 -3.55 16.29
N ARG A 38 -3.31 -2.89 17.38
CA ARG A 38 -4.71 -2.49 17.58
C ARG A 38 -5.19 -1.51 16.51
N ARG A 39 -4.38 -0.53 16.09
CA ARG A 39 -4.72 0.39 14.98
C ARG A 39 -4.84 -0.34 13.64
N LEU A 40 -4.02 -1.36 13.44
CA LEU A 40 -3.99 -2.15 12.21
C LEU A 40 -4.91 -3.38 12.23
N ALA A 41 -5.56 -3.68 13.36
CA ALA A 41 -6.39 -4.88 13.53
C ALA A 41 -7.54 -4.97 12.51
N TRP A 42 -7.98 -3.84 11.97
CA TRP A 42 -9.06 -3.74 10.99
C TRP A 42 -8.56 -3.55 9.55
N ARG A 43 -7.25 -3.48 9.33
CA ARG A 43 -6.64 -3.17 8.03
C ARG A 43 -5.67 -4.29 7.67
N ASN A 44 -6.02 -5.05 6.63
CA ASN A 44 -5.10 -6.00 6.01
C ASN A 44 -4.78 -5.51 4.59
N GLU A 45 -3.52 -5.17 4.36
CA GLU A 45 -3.03 -4.77 3.03
C GLU A 45 -1.96 -5.69 2.50
N ARG A 46 -1.53 -6.68 3.29
CA ARG A 46 -0.28 -7.40 3.07
C ARG A 46 -0.47 -8.90 2.90
N PHE A 47 -1.54 -9.44 3.45
CA PHE A 47 -1.80 -10.87 3.40
C PHE A 47 -2.95 -11.17 2.45
N LEU A 48 -2.62 -11.87 1.37
CA LEU A 48 -3.56 -12.39 0.41
C LEU A 48 -3.77 -13.88 0.68
N TYR A 49 -5.03 -14.28 0.74
CA TYR A 49 -5.42 -15.65 0.99
C TYR A 49 -6.23 -16.18 -0.17
N LYS A 50 -5.98 -17.44 -0.51
CA LYS A 50 -6.83 -18.20 -1.41
C LYS A 50 -7.94 -18.85 -0.59
N ARG A 51 -9.20 -18.58 -0.91
CA ARG A 51 -10.36 -19.17 -0.22
C ARG A 51 -11.58 -19.24 -1.13
N ASN A 52 -12.61 -19.96 -0.70
CA ASN A 52 -13.90 -19.93 -1.37
C ASN A 52 -14.76 -18.77 -0.85
N CYS A 53 -15.59 -18.22 -1.74
CA CYS A 53 -16.64 -17.27 -1.42
C CYS A 53 -17.74 -17.96 -0.61
N ASP A 54 -18.15 -17.37 0.52
CA ASP A 54 -19.14 -17.98 1.41
C ASP A 54 -20.58 -17.95 0.83
N PHE A 55 -20.80 -17.23 -0.28
CA PHE A 55 -22.08 -17.17 -0.96
C PHE A 55 -22.18 -18.15 -2.14
N CYS A 56 -21.23 -18.11 -3.07
CA CYS A 56 -21.29 -18.90 -4.31
C CYS A 56 -20.29 -20.06 -4.37
N ASN A 57 -19.46 -20.24 -3.33
CA ASN A 57 -18.42 -21.26 -3.22
C ASN A 57 -17.34 -21.21 -4.32
N LYS A 58 -17.31 -20.16 -5.15
CA LYS A 58 -16.22 -19.96 -6.12
C LYS A 58 -14.93 -19.58 -5.40
N GLU A 59 -13.83 -20.10 -5.91
CA GLU A 59 -12.49 -19.75 -5.46
C GLU A 59 -12.19 -18.26 -5.76
N MET A 60 -11.56 -17.58 -4.81
CA MET A 60 -11.19 -16.16 -4.92
C MET A 60 -9.92 -15.86 -4.11
N ILE A 61 -9.27 -14.76 -4.48
CA ILE A 61 -8.31 -14.09 -3.60
C ILE A 61 -9.07 -13.25 -2.58
N SER A 62 -8.59 -13.21 -1.34
CA SER A 62 -9.20 -12.45 -0.26
C SER A 62 -8.18 -11.85 0.71
N LEU A 63 -8.56 -10.73 1.33
CA LEU A 63 -7.90 -10.14 2.49
C LEU A 63 -8.21 -10.88 3.80
N TYR A 64 -9.05 -11.91 3.76
CA TYR A 64 -9.44 -12.69 4.92
C TYR A 64 -9.05 -14.15 4.70
N SER A 65 -8.42 -14.75 5.71
CA SER A 65 -8.06 -16.15 5.71
C SER A 65 -9.30 -17.05 5.75
N ALA A 66 -9.14 -18.34 5.41
CA ALA A 66 -10.25 -19.30 5.40
C ALA A 66 -10.81 -19.61 6.80
N ASP A 67 -10.01 -19.44 7.85
CA ASP A 67 -10.40 -19.58 9.26
C ASP A 67 -11.04 -18.32 9.86
N SER A 68 -11.18 -17.25 9.05
CA SER A 68 -11.87 -16.04 9.49
C SER A 68 -13.32 -16.34 9.88
N LYS A 69 -13.75 -15.83 11.03
CA LYS A 69 -15.13 -15.98 11.52
C LYS A 69 -16.15 -15.13 10.75
N TYR A 70 -15.69 -14.20 9.92
CA TYR A 70 -16.55 -13.33 9.11
C TYR A 70 -17.03 -14.06 7.87
N LYS A 71 -18.24 -13.74 7.42
CA LYS A 71 -18.73 -14.14 6.10
C LYS A 71 -18.08 -13.27 5.03
N ILE A 72 -17.43 -13.88 4.06
CA ILE A 72 -16.64 -13.20 3.04
C ILE A 72 -17.17 -13.53 1.65
N TYR A 73 -17.57 -12.50 0.90
CA TYR A 73 -18.14 -12.63 -0.45
C TYR A 73 -17.17 -12.13 -1.53
N CYS A 74 -17.18 -12.79 -2.69
CA CYS A 74 -16.45 -12.31 -3.86
C CYS A 74 -17.09 -11.04 -4.43
N LYS A 75 -16.36 -10.30 -5.28
CA LYS A 75 -16.85 -9.04 -5.87
C LYS A 75 -18.17 -9.24 -6.61
N ASP A 76 -18.32 -10.35 -7.34
CA ASP A 76 -19.49 -10.58 -8.18
C ASP A 76 -20.74 -10.86 -7.35
N CYS A 77 -20.60 -11.50 -6.18
CA CYS A 77 -21.72 -11.67 -5.26
C CYS A 77 -22.03 -10.37 -4.52
N TRP A 78 -21.00 -9.67 -4.05
CA TRP A 78 -21.12 -8.41 -3.32
C TRP A 78 -21.88 -7.34 -4.12
N TRP A 79 -21.58 -7.20 -5.41
CA TRP A 79 -22.22 -6.23 -6.30
C TRP A 79 -23.41 -6.79 -7.10
N SER A 80 -23.93 -7.97 -6.73
CA SER A 80 -25.13 -8.53 -7.37
C SER A 80 -26.41 -8.08 -6.68
N ASP A 81 -27.52 -8.11 -7.41
CA ASP A 81 -28.86 -7.87 -6.87
C ASP A 81 -29.40 -9.01 -5.99
N LYS A 82 -28.56 -10.00 -5.67
CA LYS A 82 -28.94 -11.17 -4.86
C LYS A 82 -28.81 -10.93 -3.36
N LEU A 83 -28.22 -9.82 -2.95
CA LEU A 83 -27.99 -9.50 -1.54
C LEU A 83 -29.02 -8.48 -1.07
N ASP A 84 -29.75 -8.82 0.00
CA ASP A 84 -30.58 -7.88 0.73
C ASP A 84 -29.90 -7.48 2.05
N ALA A 85 -29.56 -6.19 2.17
CA ALA A 85 -28.89 -5.65 3.35
C ALA A 85 -29.75 -5.72 4.62
N LEU A 86 -31.08 -5.83 4.49
CA LEU A 86 -31.99 -5.92 5.63
C LEU A 86 -31.99 -7.31 6.29
N GLU A 87 -31.58 -8.36 5.58
CA GLU A 87 -31.50 -9.74 6.13
C GLU A 87 -30.53 -9.84 7.32
N TYR A 88 -29.54 -8.96 7.37
CA TYR A 88 -28.52 -8.97 8.41
C TYR A 88 -28.94 -8.21 9.67
N GLY A 89 -30.11 -7.57 9.68
CA GLY A 89 -30.65 -6.85 10.83
C GLY A 89 -30.68 -7.71 12.10
N ILE A 90 -30.39 -7.08 13.22
CA ILE A 90 -30.52 -7.66 14.56
C ILE A 90 -31.20 -6.60 15.43
N ASP A 91 -32.28 -6.99 16.12
CA ASP A 91 -32.96 -6.09 17.05
C ASP A 91 -32.05 -5.74 18.23
N PHE A 92 -32.00 -4.45 18.55
CA PHE A 92 -31.17 -3.97 19.64
C PHE A 92 -31.81 -4.27 21.00
N ASN A 93 -31.06 -4.94 21.88
CA ASN A 93 -31.49 -5.31 23.23
C ASN A 93 -30.76 -4.46 24.28
N LEU A 94 -31.50 -3.57 24.95
CA LEU A 94 -30.97 -2.71 26.03
C LEU A 94 -30.49 -3.47 27.28
N LYS A 95 -30.85 -4.76 27.42
CA LYS A 95 -30.44 -5.60 28.55
C LYS A 95 -29.12 -6.35 28.31
N GLU A 96 -28.61 -6.32 27.08
CA GLU A 96 -27.38 -7.01 26.70
C GLU A 96 -26.22 -6.02 26.54
N ASP A 97 -25.00 -6.51 26.72
CA ASP A 97 -23.79 -5.72 26.47
C ASP A 97 -23.71 -5.30 24.99
N PHE A 98 -23.44 -4.01 24.76
CA PHE A 98 -23.37 -3.44 23.42
C PHE A 98 -22.31 -4.11 22.54
N PHE A 99 -21.12 -4.37 23.10
CA PHE A 99 -20.01 -4.90 22.30
C PHE A 99 -20.26 -6.34 21.86
N ASN A 100 -20.93 -7.15 22.70
CA ASN A 100 -21.37 -8.49 22.31
C ASN A 100 -22.38 -8.45 21.16
N GLN A 101 -23.40 -7.60 21.26
CA GLN A 101 -24.41 -7.42 20.21
C GLN A 101 -23.77 -6.92 18.90
N PHE A 102 -22.87 -5.93 19.01
CA PHE A 102 -22.14 -5.39 17.86
C PHE A 102 -21.22 -6.42 17.21
N ASN A 103 -20.51 -7.23 18.00
CA ASN A 103 -19.68 -8.32 17.49
C ASN A 103 -20.53 -9.37 16.74
N ASN A 104 -21.70 -9.74 17.27
CA ASN A 104 -22.63 -10.65 16.60
C ASN A 104 -23.10 -10.08 15.26
N LEU A 105 -23.43 -8.79 15.21
CA LEU A 105 -23.77 -8.10 13.96
C LEU A 105 -22.61 -8.17 12.96
N LEU A 106 -21.38 -7.86 13.40
CA LEU A 106 -20.20 -7.90 12.54
C LEU A 106 -19.89 -9.29 11.97
N LEU A 107 -20.24 -10.36 12.68
CA LEU A 107 -20.10 -11.74 12.21
C LEU A 107 -21.24 -12.15 11.26
N LYS A 108 -22.44 -11.56 11.43
CA LYS A 108 -23.61 -11.84 10.60
C LYS A 108 -23.55 -11.15 9.24
N VAL A 109 -23.09 -9.89 9.21
CA VAL A 109 -22.97 -9.06 8.02
C VAL A 109 -21.79 -9.53 7.16
N PRO A 110 -21.98 -9.84 5.87
CA PRO A 110 -20.90 -10.23 5.00
C PRO A 110 -19.92 -9.07 4.75
N ARG A 111 -18.69 -9.42 4.36
CA ARG A 111 -17.65 -8.47 3.97
C ARG A 111 -17.20 -8.75 2.54
N LEU A 112 -16.86 -7.70 1.82
CA LEU A 112 -16.20 -7.82 0.53
C LEU A 112 -14.82 -8.46 0.73
N GLY A 113 -14.58 -9.58 0.07
CA GLY A 113 -13.36 -10.37 0.25
C GLY A 113 -12.13 -9.72 -0.34
N PHE A 114 -12.28 -8.95 -1.40
CA PHE A 114 -11.16 -8.33 -2.10
C PHE A 114 -11.61 -7.01 -2.75
N ILE A 115 -10.82 -5.95 -2.56
CA ILE A 115 -11.20 -4.59 -2.97
C ILE A 115 -10.46 -4.27 -4.27
N VAL A 116 -11.07 -4.66 -5.38
CA VAL A 116 -10.63 -4.27 -6.74
C VAL A 116 -11.85 -3.80 -7.50
N SER A 117 -11.73 -2.63 -8.12
CA SER A 117 -12.80 -2.04 -8.92
C SER A 117 -12.27 -1.79 -10.33
N HIS A 118 -12.97 -2.32 -11.35
CA HIS A 118 -12.61 -2.12 -12.76
C HIS A 118 -11.18 -2.54 -13.12
N GLY A 119 -10.66 -3.59 -12.47
CA GLY A 119 -9.37 -4.18 -12.81
C GLY A 119 -9.45 -5.10 -14.03
N GLU A 120 -8.49 -5.01 -14.94
CA GLU A 120 -8.28 -5.92 -16.08
C GLU A 120 -6.96 -6.66 -15.87
N ASN A 121 -6.97 -8.00 -15.82
CA ASN A 121 -5.76 -8.81 -15.59
C ASN A 121 -4.93 -8.33 -14.37
N SER A 122 -5.61 -8.00 -13.26
CA SER A 122 -5.01 -7.37 -12.07
C SER A 122 -5.57 -7.91 -10.75
N ASP A 123 -5.87 -9.21 -10.70
CA ASP A 123 -6.62 -9.86 -9.61
C ASP A 123 -5.91 -9.86 -8.24
N TYR A 124 -4.64 -9.47 -8.20
CA TYR A 124 -3.81 -9.42 -6.99
C TYR A 124 -3.58 -7.98 -6.49
N CYS A 125 -4.22 -6.98 -7.10
CA CYS A 125 -4.01 -5.58 -6.78
C CYS A 125 -5.07 -5.05 -5.80
N THR A 126 -4.84 -5.14 -4.49
CA THR A 126 -5.85 -4.74 -3.49
C THR A 126 -5.94 -3.22 -3.30
N TYR A 127 -7.12 -2.73 -2.93
CA TYR A 127 -7.41 -1.30 -2.78
C TYR A 127 -7.18 -0.49 -4.06
N SER A 128 -7.30 -1.14 -5.22
CA SER A 128 -7.06 -0.53 -6.52
C SER A 128 -8.36 -0.29 -7.29
N VAL A 129 -8.41 0.82 -8.00
CA VAL A 129 -9.44 1.16 -8.99
C VAL A 129 -8.74 1.24 -10.36
N TYR A 130 -9.39 0.84 -11.46
CA TYR A 130 -8.91 0.99 -12.85
C TYR A 130 -7.46 0.54 -13.12
N TYR A 131 -7.08 -0.64 -12.64
CA TYR A 131 -5.75 -1.22 -12.92
C TYR A 131 -5.79 -2.18 -14.10
N LYS A 132 -4.76 -2.16 -14.94
CA LYS A 132 -4.63 -3.07 -16.08
C LYS A 132 -3.27 -3.76 -16.08
N ASN A 133 -3.25 -5.07 -16.35
CA ASN A 133 -2.03 -5.88 -16.45
C ASN A 133 -1.03 -5.69 -15.29
N SER A 134 -1.55 -5.48 -14.07
CA SER A 134 -0.75 -5.15 -12.91
C SER A 134 -0.77 -6.30 -11.89
N TYR A 135 0.29 -6.43 -11.10
CA TYR A 135 0.44 -7.57 -10.18
C TYR A 135 0.94 -7.11 -8.81
N LEU A 136 0.30 -7.63 -7.75
CA LEU A 136 0.65 -7.38 -6.35
C LEU A 136 0.86 -5.89 -6.01
N CYS A 137 0.01 -5.03 -6.56
CA CYS A 137 -0.03 -3.62 -6.18
C CYS A 137 -1.03 -3.39 -5.04
N ILE A 138 -0.76 -2.40 -4.20
CA ILE A 138 -1.63 -2.08 -3.07
C ILE A 138 -1.93 -0.60 -3.10
N SER A 139 -3.21 -0.26 -3.14
CA SER A 139 -3.72 1.12 -3.10
C SER A 139 -3.37 1.94 -4.34
N GLY A 140 -4.41 2.37 -5.07
CA GLY A 140 -4.24 3.23 -6.24
C GLY A 140 -5.52 3.44 -7.04
N VAL A 141 -5.57 4.46 -7.89
CA VAL A 141 -6.79 4.83 -8.62
C VAL A 141 -6.76 4.49 -10.11
N VAL A 142 -5.61 4.61 -10.78
CA VAL A 142 -5.40 4.25 -12.19
C VAL A 142 -3.96 3.74 -12.33
N GLY A 143 -3.74 2.65 -13.07
CA GLY A 143 -2.40 2.13 -13.31
C GLY A 143 -2.35 1.03 -14.39
N GLU A 144 -1.29 1.00 -15.18
CA GLU A 144 -1.08 -0.04 -16.21
C GLU A 144 0.35 -0.60 -16.15
N ASN A 145 0.48 -1.92 -16.23
CA ASN A 145 1.75 -2.66 -16.20
C ASN A 145 2.60 -2.39 -14.94
N ILE A 146 1.97 -2.34 -13.76
CA ILE A 146 2.65 -2.08 -12.49
C ILE A 146 2.84 -3.40 -11.73
N LEU A 147 4.05 -3.64 -11.23
CA LEU A 147 4.38 -4.82 -10.44
C LEU A 147 4.86 -4.40 -9.04
N TYR A 148 4.37 -5.08 -8.00
CA TYR A 148 4.89 -5.05 -6.62
C TYR A 148 4.94 -3.66 -5.93
N SER A 149 4.00 -2.76 -6.23
CA SER A 149 4.05 -1.38 -5.73
C SER A 149 3.01 -1.04 -4.65
N TYR A 150 3.30 -0.02 -3.84
CA TYR A 150 2.41 0.51 -2.79
C TYR A 150 2.09 1.99 -3.04
N TRP A 151 0.80 2.34 -3.08
CA TRP A 151 0.27 3.70 -3.31
C TRP A 151 0.71 4.30 -4.66
N VAL A 152 0.15 3.78 -5.75
CA VAL A 152 0.46 4.26 -7.11
C VAL A 152 -0.77 4.87 -7.77
N ASN A 153 -0.62 6.10 -8.28
CA ASN A 153 -1.64 6.79 -9.06
C ASN A 153 -1.04 7.23 -10.41
N ASP A 154 -1.77 7.03 -11.52
CA ASP A 154 -1.42 7.47 -12.89
C ASP A 154 0.02 7.11 -13.32
N SER A 155 0.33 5.86 -13.66
CA SER A 155 1.69 5.43 -14.07
C SER A 155 1.68 4.39 -15.19
N THR A 156 2.72 4.38 -16.04
CA THR A 156 2.98 3.40 -17.11
C THR A 156 4.39 2.78 -16.98
N ASP A 157 4.51 1.45 -16.95
CA ASP A 157 5.76 0.64 -16.98
C ASP A 157 6.80 0.83 -15.84
N CYS A 158 6.57 0.20 -14.68
CA CYS A 158 7.39 0.25 -13.45
C CYS A 158 7.92 -1.13 -12.98
N CYS A 159 8.98 -1.16 -12.15
CA CYS A 159 9.29 -2.29 -11.24
C CYS A 159 9.93 -1.81 -9.92
N ASP A 160 9.40 -2.29 -8.77
CA ASP A 160 9.80 -2.06 -7.36
C ASP A 160 9.65 -0.64 -6.78
N CYS A 161 8.47 0.00 -6.91
CA CYS A 161 8.20 1.34 -6.38
C CYS A 161 7.42 1.39 -5.05
N ALA A 162 7.92 2.19 -4.09
CA ALA A 162 7.11 2.75 -3.00
C ALA A 162 6.95 4.27 -3.20
N THR A 163 5.68 4.72 -3.21
CA THR A 163 5.13 6.07 -3.46
C THR A 163 5.43 6.71 -4.83
N SER A 164 4.47 6.70 -5.78
CA SER A 164 4.70 7.19 -7.16
C SER A 164 3.49 7.84 -7.86
N TYR A 165 3.80 8.85 -8.71
CA TYR A 165 2.89 9.51 -9.67
C TYR A 165 3.64 9.86 -11.00
N LYS A 166 3.05 9.47 -12.16
CA LYS A 166 3.50 9.65 -13.57
C LYS A 166 4.90 9.16 -13.95
N LEU A 167 5.04 7.85 -14.20
CA LEU A 167 6.30 7.21 -14.65
C LEU A 167 6.15 6.56 -16.04
N GLU A 168 7.24 6.50 -16.83
CA GLU A 168 7.42 5.63 -18.02
C GLU A 168 8.84 5.00 -18.12
N LYS A 169 8.88 3.65 -18.12
CA LYS A 169 10.04 2.72 -18.24
C LYS A 169 11.09 2.79 -17.14
N CYS A 170 10.69 2.47 -15.91
CA CYS A 170 11.57 2.45 -14.74
C CYS A 170 11.72 1.05 -14.11
N TYR A 171 12.93 0.68 -13.65
CA TYR A 171 13.23 -0.59 -12.99
C TYR A 171 14.01 -0.33 -11.68
N GLU A 172 13.54 -0.87 -10.56
CA GLU A 172 14.03 -0.68 -9.18
C GLU A 172 14.16 0.79 -8.74
N CYS A 173 13.03 1.52 -8.63
CA CYS A 173 13.03 2.93 -8.21
C CYS A 173 12.28 3.15 -6.88
N LEU A 174 12.92 3.79 -5.89
CA LEU A 174 12.31 4.07 -4.58
C LEU A 174 12.04 5.58 -4.42
N ASP A 175 10.82 5.97 -4.03
CA ASP A 175 10.41 7.36 -3.74
C ASP A 175 10.78 8.35 -4.86
N CYS A 176 10.42 8.04 -6.11
CA CYS A 176 10.73 8.86 -7.29
C CYS A 176 9.47 9.46 -7.93
N ASN A 177 9.61 10.65 -8.54
CA ASN A 177 8.52 11.39 -9.17
C ASN A 177 8.88 11.87 -10.58
N ASN A 178 8.02 11.64 -11.57
CA ASN A 178 8.20 12.12 -12.95
C ASN A 178 9.57 11.74 -13.55
N LEU A 179 9.87 10.43 -13.53
CA LEU A 179 11.05 9.86 -14.17
C LEU A 179 10.71 9.18 -15.49
N PHE A 180 11.63 9.30 -16.45
CA PHE A 180 11.53 8.65 -17.76
C PHE A 180 12.78 7.80 -18.04
N HIS A 181 12.61 6.54 -18.48
CA HIS A 181 13.71 5.67 -18.91
C HIS A 181 14.87 5.56 -17.90
N SER A 182 14.57 5.34 -16.61
CA SER A 182 15.56 5.39 -15.53
C SER A 182 15.63 4.08 -14.73
N LEU A 183 16.83 3.66 -14.33
CA LEU A 183 17.09 2.37 -13.67
C LEU A 183 17.79 2.59 -12.32
N PHE A 184 17.41 1.84 -11.28
CA PHE A 184 18.05 1.85 -9.96
C PHE A 184 18.19 3.26 -9.36
N CYS A 185 17.09 4.02 -9.32
CA CYS A 185 17.09 5.40 -8.84
C CYS A 185 16.41 5.53 -7.47
N LYS A 186 16.89 6.46 -6.65
CA LYS A 186 16.31 6.74 -5.33
C LYS A 186 16.19 8.24 -5.11
N ASP A 187 15.04 8.71 -4.61
CA ASP A 187 14.80 10.12 -4.28
C ASP A 187 15.06 11.05 -5.49
N CYS A 188 14.71 10.61 -6.71
CA CYS A 188 14.94 11.37 -7.94
C CYS A 188 13.63 11.97 -8.48
N GLU A 189 13.72 13.19 -9.01
CA GLU A 189 12.56 13.96 -9.46
C GLU A 189 12.77 14.64 -10.82
N ASN A 190 11.73 14.69 -11.65
CA ASN A 190 11.68 15.47 -12.91
C ASN A 190 12.91 15.22 -13.82
N SER A 191 13.28 13.96 -14.02
CA SER A 191 14.57 13.58 -14.62
C SER A 191 14.40 12.46 -15.63
N SER A 192 15.33 12.33 -16.59
CA SER A 192 15.25 11.30 -17.64
C SER A 192 16.59 10.59 -17.86
N TYR A 193 16.58 9.30 -18.21
CA TYR A 193 17.81 8.54 -18.50
C TYR A 193 18.82 8.53 -17.33
N LEU A 194 18.31 8.34 -16.11
CA LEU A 194 19.13 8.16 -14.91
C LEU A 194 19.42 6.68 -14.68
N ASN A 195 20.66 6.33 -14.35
CA ASN A 195 21.03 4.96 -14.01
C ASN A 195 21.86 4.97 -12.71
N PHE A 196 21.44 4.23 -11.69
CA PHE A 196 22.15 4.17 -10.40
C PHE A 196 22.32 5.55 -9.74
N CYS A 197 21.27 6.38 -9.80
CA CYS A 197 21.29 7.76 -9.30
C CYS A 197 20.51 7.92 -7.99
N THR A 198 21.01 8.76 -7.10
CA THR A 198 20.35 9.06 -5.82
C THR A 198 20.21 10.57 -5.64
N ASP A 199 19.07 11.02 -5.12
CA ASP A 199 18.83 12.42 -4.78
C ASP A 199 19.16 13.36 -5.96
N CYS A 200 18.49 13.19 -7.09
CA CYS A 200 18.76 13.97 -8.32
C CYS A 200 17.48 14.66 -8.80
N LEU A 201 17.53 15.95 -9.09
CA LEU A 201 16.37 16.74 -9.53
C LEU A 201 16.67 17.44 -10.86
N GLY A 202 15.77 17.30 -11.84
CA GLY A 202 15.91 17.99 -13.12
C GLY A 202 17.11 17.53 -13.95
N CYS A 203 17.57 16.30 -13.78
CA CYS A 203 18.81 15.81 -14.41
C CYS A 203 18.52 14.89 -15.60
N ASN A 204 19.37 14.91 -16.64
CA ASN A 204 19.25 13.98 -17.75
C ASN A 204 20.57 13.33 -18.14
N ASN A 205 20.49 12.07 -18.59
CA ASN A 205 21.66 11.32 -19.04
C ASN A 205 22.73 11.25 -17.95
N CYS A 206 22.36 10.71 -16.77
CA CYS A 206 23.28 10.57 -15.65
C CYS A 206 23.46 9.10 -15.27
N ILE A 207 24.69 8.72 -14.91
CA ILE A 207 25.04 7.37 -14.43
C ILE A 207 25.80 7.49 -13.11
N GLY A 208 25.38 6.78 -12.07
CA GLY A 208 26.09 6.70 -10.79
C GLY A 208 26.20 8.03 -10.05
N CYS A 209 25.21 8.93 -10.21
CA CYS A 209 25.28 10.29 -9.69
C CYS A 209 24.46 10.50 -8.41
N ILE A 210 24.97 11.34 -7.50
CA ILE A 210 24.35 11.65 -6.21
C ILE A 210 24.20 13.17 -6.05
N GLY A 211 23.02 13.66 -5.65
CA GLY A 211 22.85 15.05 -5.23
C GLY A 211 22.85 16.07 -6.38
N LEU A 212 22.70 15.65 -7.64
CA LEU A 212 22.75 16.56 -8.78
C LEU A 212 21.43 17.34 -8.94
N ARG A 213 21.55 18.59 -9.41
CA ARG A 213 20.44 19.49 -9.68
C ARG A 213 20.62 20.14 -11.04
N HIS A 214 19.66 19.97 -11.95
CA HIS A 214 19.64 20.60 -13.27
C HIS A 214 20.93 20.35 -14.08
N LYS A 215 21.36 19.08 -14.16
CA LYS A 215 22.59 18.67 -14.86
C LYS A 215 22.31 17.65 -15.94
N ASP A 216 23.07 17.77 -17.03
CA ASP A 216 22.99 16.86 -18.17
C ASP A 216 24.36 16.24 -18.47
N ASN A 217 24.39 14.95 -18.79
CA ASN A 217 25.59 14.20 -19.18
C ASN A 217 26.62 14.12 -18.05
N TYR A 218 26.27 13.42 -16.97
CA TYR A 218 27.17 13.21 -15.84
C TYR A 218 27.40 11.73 -15.57
N ILE A 219 28.63 11.36 -15.27
CA ILE A 219 28.99 10.01 -14.84
C ILE A 219 29.80 10.14 -13.55
N PHE A 220 29.35 9.47 -12.48
CA PHE A 220 29.95 9.56 -11.14
C PHE A 220 30.21 11.01 -10.68
N ASN A 221 29.18 11.86 -10.81
CA ASN A 221 29.21 13.30 -10.50
C ASN A 221 30.18 14.16 -11.32
N LYS A 222 30.74 13.63 -12.42
CA LYS A 222 31.63 14.41 -13.31
C LYS A 222 30.95 14.69 -14.63
N PRO A 223 31.09 15.92 -15.18
CA PRO A 223 30.55 16.24 -16.50
C PRO A 223 31.32 15.44 -17.55
N VAL A 224 30.58 14.83 -18.46
CA VAL A 224 31.13 14.12 -19.62
C VAL A 224 30.59 14.73 -20.91
N LYS A 225 31.28 14.47 -22.02
CA LYS A 225 30.74 14.80 -23.34
C LYS A 225 29.61 13.83 -23.68
N LYS A 226 28.63 14.29 -24.46
CA LYS A 226 27.50 13.47 -24.91
C LYS A 226 27.95 12.17 -25.61
N ASP A 227 28.96 12.25 -26.47
CA ASP A 227 29.51 11.07 -27.18
C ASP A 227 30.17 10.07 -26.24
N GLU A 228 30.68 10.55 -25.10
CA GLU A 228 31.27 9.70 -24.08
C GLU A 228 30.18 9.00 -23.28
N TYR A 229 29.10 9.71 -22.92
CA TYR A 229 27.93 9.13 -22.27
C TYR A 229 27.34 7.96 -23.09
N HIS A 230 27.18 8.12 -24.40
CA HIS A 230 26.64 7.07 -25.27
C HIS A 230 27.48 5.78 -25.30
N LYS A 231 28.77 5.82 -24.93
CA LYS A 231 29.61 4.61 -24.83
C LYS A 231 29.29 3.75 -23.61
N TYR A 232 28.66 4.31 -22.58
CA TYR A 232 28.27 3.61 -21.37
C TYR A 232 26.87 3.01 -21.45
N LEU A 233 26.11 3.32 -22.50
CA LEU A 233 24.83 2.68 -22.75
C LEU A 233 25.08 1.27 -23.32
N ILE A 234 24.62 0.25 -22.61
CA ILE A 234 24.62 -1.14 -23.10
C ILE A 234 23.64 -1.22 -24.27
N LYS A 235 24.06 -1.82 -25.40
CA LYS A 235 23.20 -2.10 -26.56
C LYS A 235 22.24 -3.25 -26.29
#